data_AF-A0A7V9HRN3-F1
#
_entry.id   AF-A0A7V9HRN3-F1
#
_cell.length_a   1.000
_cell.length_b   1.000
_cell.length_c   1.000
_cell.angle_alpha   90.00
_cell.angle_beta   90.00
_cell.angle_gamma   90.00
#
_symmetry.space_group_name_H-M   'P 1'
#
loop_
_entity.id
_entity.type
_entity.pdbx_description
1 polymer ?
#
loop_
_entity_poly.entity_id
_entity_poly.type
_entity_poly.pdbx_seq_one_letter_code
_entity_poly.pdbx_strand_id
1 'polypeptide(L)'
;TSESDAVMDDIFSEDFLLTRPLLTAIASEEPVVLLIDEIDKTDQEFEAILLEVLSDFQISIPELGLVEATTMPLVLLTSNNSRELTEALKRRCLYLWLDYPDVEREIEIIRLHEPGIDAELARRLVEVIGMVRELDLKKPPSIAESIDWARALLLLGADQIDAETFRRTMSIIIKHRTDLDLVAERVGLRLGGPADSKLAAGSSPSSP
;
A
#
# COMPACT_ATOMS: atom_id res chain seq x y z
N THR A 1 -28.40 -36.84 30.45
CA THR A 1 -27.72 -36.16 29.33
C THR A 1 -27.79 -37.10 28.16
N SER A 2 -28.39 -36.64 27.06
CA SER A 2 -28.78 -37.49 25.93
C SER A 2 -27.51 -37.91 25.18
N GLU A 3 -27.51 -39.07 24.55
CA GLU A 3 -26.41 -39.57 23.68
C GLU A 3 -26.02 -38.55 22.59
N SER A 4 -26.94 -37.66 22.23
CA SER A 4 -26.74 -36.54 21.32
C SER A 4 -25.87 -35.40 21.90
N ASP A 5 -25.89 -35.17 23.22
CA ASP A 5 -25.08 -34.11 23.86
C ASP A 5 -23.60 -34.53 23.87
N ALA A 6 -23.33 -35.82 24.13
CA ALA A 6 -21.98 -36.37 24.12
C ALA A 6 -21.34 -36.41 22.72
N VAL A 7 -22.16 -36.58 21.67
CA VAL A 7 -21.69 -36.50 20.27
C VAL A 7 -21.46 -35.06 19.83
N MET A 8 -22.23 -34.08 20.34
CA MET A 8 -21.92 -32.66 20.11
C MET A 8 -20.60 -32.26 20.78
N ASP A 9 -20.38 -32.61 22.05
CA ASP A 9 -19.14 -32.30 22.77
C ASP A 9 -17.87 -32.86 22.07
N ASP A 10 -17.99 -34.01 21.39
CA ASP A 10 -16.87 -34.63 20.65
C ASP A 10 -16.55 -33.91 19.32
N ILE A 11 -17.55 -33.30 18.66
CA ILE A 11 -17.37 -32.60 17.38
C ILE A 11 -16.91 -31.14 17.59
N PHE A 12 -17.24 -30.52 18.72
CA PHE A 12 -16.84 -29.15 19.06
C PHE A 12 -15.61 -29.08 19.98
N SER A 13 -14.77 -30.12 20.01
CA SER A 13 -13.54 -30.10 20.81
C SER A 13 -12.43 -29.25 20.16
N GLU A 14 -11.44 -28.83 20.97
CA GLU A 14 -10.28 -28.07 20.49
C GLU A 14 -9.53 -28.76 19.34
N ASP A 15 -9.57 -30.09 19.29
CA ASP A 15 -8.94 -30.92 18.26
C ASP A 15 -9.55 -30.69 16.85
N PHE A 16 -10.77 -30.14 16.78
CA PHE A 16 -11.44 -29.78 15.52
C PHE A 16 -11.45 -28.27 15.24
N LEU A 17 -10.84 -27.46 16.11
CA LEU A 17 -10.72 -26.02 15.89
C LEU A 17 -9.59 -25.69 14.91
N LEU A 18 -9.97 -25.09 13.78
CA LEU A 18 -9.01 -24.43 12.92
C LEU A 18 -8.66 -23.07 13.52
N THR A 19 -7.60 -23.04 14.33
CA THR A 19 -7.06 -21.80 14.90
C THR A 19 -6.61 -20.87 13.78
N ARG A 20 -7.41 -19.82 13.57
CA ARG A 20 -7.10 -18.73 12.64
C ARG A 20 -6.20 -17.71 13.34
N PRO A 21 -5.50 -16.83 12.60
CA PRO A 21 -4.47 -15.95 13.16
C PRO A 21 -4.87 -15.15 14.40
N LEU A 22 -6.14 -14.69 14.49
CA LEU A 22 -6.66 -14.00 15.67
C LEU A 22 -6.64 -14.90 16.92
N LEU A 23 -7.22 -16.09 16.81
CA LEU A 23 -7.26 -17.05 17.93
C LEU A 23 -5.85 -17.53 18.29
N THR A 24 -5.00 -17.78 17.30
CA THR A 24 -3.59 -18.13 17.53
C THR A 24 -2.85 -17.03 18.29
N ALA A 25 -3.08 -15.75 17.96
CA ALA A 25 -2.44 -14.64 18.64
C ALA A 25 -2.93 -14.46 20.08
N ILE A 26 -4.24 -14.60 20.31
CA ILE A 26 -4.84 -14.48 21.64
C ILE A 26 -4.45 -15.65 22.54
N ALA A 27 -4.52 -16.88 22.05
CA ALA A 27 -4.13 -18.06 22.82
C ALA A 27 -2.60 -18.25 22.97
N SER A 28 -1.78 -17.34 22.43
CA SER A 28 -0.33 -17.47 22.51
C SER A 28 0.17 -17.28 23.94
N GLU A 29 0.93 -18.26 24.44
CA GLU A 29 1.65 -18.13 25.71
C GLU A 29 2.87 -17.20 25.57
N GLU A 30 3.44 -17.08 24.37
CA GLU A 30 4.58 -16.21 24.07
C GLU A 30 4.15 -14.83 23.56
N PRO A 31 4.96 -13.77 23.78
CA PRO A 31 4.70 -12.45 23.20
C PRO A 31 4.74 -12.49 21.68
N VAL A 32 3.63 -12.08 21.05
CA VAL A 32 3.48 -12.08 19.59
C VAL A 32 3.02 -10.72 19.07
N VAL A 33 3.24 -10.50 17.77
CA VAL A 33 2.71 -9.35 17.04
C VAL A 33 1.56 -9.82 16.15
N LEU A 34 0.40 -9.19 16.29
CA LEU A 34 -0.75 -9.38 15.43
C LEU A 34 -0.83 -8.24 14.43
N LEU A 35 -0.53 -8.52 13.16
CA LEU A 35 -0.69 -7.56 12.05
C LEU A 35 -2.03 -7.82 11.36
N ILE A 36 -2.89 -6.79 11.33
CA ILE A 36 -4.11 -6.78 10.53
C ILE A 36 -3.93 -5.76 9.42
N ASP A 37 -3.79 -6.26 8.20
CA ASP A 37 -3.50 -5.43 7.04
C ASP A 37 -4.79 -4.94 6.37
N GLU A 38 -4.77 -3.70 5.89
CA GLU A 38 -5.85 -3.04 5.16
C GLU A 38 -7.24 -3.17 5.83
N ILE A 39 -7.33 -2.83 7.11
CA ILE A 39 -8.58 -2.97 7.89
C ILE A 39 -9.75 -2.17 7.28
N ASP A 40 -9.45 -1.14 6.48
CA ASP A 40 -10.45 -0.37 5.75
C ASP A 40 -11.16 -1.15 4.63
N LYS A 41 -10.69 -2.35 4.28
CA LYS A 41 -11.33 -3.26 3.32
C LYS A 41 -12.39 -4.16 3.93
N THR A 42 -12.43 -4.28 5.26
CA THR A 42 -13.41 -5.15 5.94
C THR A 42 -14.74 -4.43 6.11
N ASP A 43 -15.78 -5.19 6.44
CA ASP A 43 -17.09 -4.65 6.79
C ASP A 43 -17.14 -4.22 8.28
N GLN A 44 -18.28 -3.64 8.68
CA GLN A 44 -18.46 -3.13 10.05
C GLN A 44 -18.66 -4.27 11.06
N GLU A 45 -19.21 -5.39 10.60
CA GLU A 45 -19.40 -6.60 11.38
C GLU A 45 -18.05 -7.16 11.84
N PHE A 46 -17.06 -7.21 10.94
CA PHE A 46 -15.70 -7.59 11.30
C PHE A 46 -15.04 -6.59 12.25
N GLU A 47 -15.21 -5.29 12.00
CA GLU A 47 -14.72 -4.26 12.94
C GLU A 47 -15.29 -4.47 14.35
N ALA A 48 -16.58 -4.80 14.46
CA ALA A 48 -17.23 -5.04 15.75
C ALA A 48 -16.66 -6.27 16.48
N ILE A 49 -16.33 -7.34 15.76
CA ILE A 49 -15.64 -8.51 16.34
C ILE A 49 -14.25 -8.10 16.87
N LEU A 50 -13.52 -7.27 16.12
CA LEU A 50 -12.23 -6.78 16.59
C LEU A 50 -12.33 -5.88 17.82
N LEU A 51 -13.47 -5.24 18.08
CA LEU A 51 -13.62 -4.41 19.29
C LEU A 51 -13.46 -5.24 20.56
N GLU A 52 -13.99 -6.47 20.59
CA GLU A 52 -13.80 -7.38 21.72
C GLU A 52 -12.32 -7.72 21.89
N VAL A 53 -11.67 -8.12 20.80
CA VAL A 53 -10.24 -8.51 20.78
C VAL A 53 -9.34 -7.35 21.19
N LEU A 54 -9.62 -6.13 20.75
CA LEU A 54 -8.78 -4.96 21.00
C LEU A 54 -9.08 -4.28 22.35
N SER A 55 -10.25 -4.55 22.94
CA SER A 55 -10.62 -3.96 24.24
C SER A 55 -10.21 -4.87 25.38
N ASP A 56 -10.58 -6.15 25.30
CA ASP A 56 -10.47 -7.10 26.40
C ASP A 56 -9.46 -8.21 26.11
N PHE A 57 -8.86 -8.24 24.89
CA PHE A 57 -7.93 -9.29 24.46
C PHE A 57 -8.47 -10.69 24.67
N GLN A 58 -9.72 -10.88 24.27
CA GLN A 58 -10.42 -12.14 24.34
C GLN A 58 -11.21 -12.39 23.05
N ILE A 59 -11.60 -13.64 22.82
CA ILE A 59 -12.49 -14.04 21.73
C ILE A 59 -13.60 -14.91 22.32
N SER A 60 -14.84 -14.50 22.11
CA SER A 60 -16.01 -15.35 22.35
C SER A 60 -16.20 -16.33 21.19
N ILE A 61 -16.03 -17.62 21.45
CA ILE A 61 -16.27 -18.69 20.47
C ILE A 61 -17.61 -19.34 20.82
N PRO A 62 -18.59 -19.32 19.90
CA PRO A 62 -19.83 -20.08 20.06
C PRO A 62 -19.53 -21.53 20.45
N GLU A 63 -20.34 -22.08 21.34
CA GLU A 63 -20.22 -23.45 21.88
C GLU A 63 -18.97 -23.77 22.72
N LEU A 64 -17.87 -23.03 22.55
CA LEU A 64 -16.58 -23.23 23.22
C LEU A 64 -16.31 -22.24 24.37
N GLY A 65 -17.08 -21.15 24.41
CA GLY A 65 -16.95 -20.14 25.45
C GLY A 65 -15.86 -19.13 25.15
N LEU A 66 -15.29 -18.56 26.21
CA LEU A 66 -14.38 -17.43 26.13
C LEU A 66 -12.93 -17.90 26.10
N VAL A 67 -12.15 -17.40 25.15
CA VAL A 67 -10.69 -17.55 25.12
C VAL A 67 -10.06 -16.21 25.44
N GLU A 68 -9.42 -16.10 26.61
CA GLU A 68 -8.73 -14.90 27.07
C GLU A 68 -7.23 -14.96 26.75
N ALA A 69 -6.62 -13.81 26.45
CA ALA A 69 -5.20 -13.76 26.18
C ALA A 69 -4.37 -14.06 27.44
N THR A 70 -3.49 -15.06 27.32
CA THR A 70 -2.50 -15.34 28.38
C THR A 70 -1.36 -14.32 28.34
N THR A 71 -0.91 -13.99 27.13
CA THR A 71 0.06 -12.92 26.86
C THR A 71 -0.55 -11.93 25.87
N MET A 72 -0.63 -10.65 26.26
CA MET A 72 -1.26 -9.62 25.43
C MET A 72 -0.44 -9.36 24.16
N PRO A 73 -1.01 -9.56 22.96
CA PRO A 73 -0.30 -9.33 21.71
C PRO A 73 -0.09 -7.83 21.45
N LEU A 74 1.02 -7.48 20.81
CA LEU A 74 1.16 -6.15 20.21
C LEU A 74 0.38 -6.14 18.89
N VAL A 75 -0.67 -5.33 18.81
CA VAL A 75 -1.52 -5.26 17.62
C VAL A 75 -1.14 -4.08 16.73
N LEU A 76 -0.89 -4.36 15.45
CA LEU A 76 -0.66 -3.37 14.41
C LEU A 76 -1.80 -3.44 13.39
N LEU A 77 -2.48 -2.31 13.17
CA LEU A 77 -3.49 -2.18 12.14
C LEU A 77 -2.93 -1.27 11.04
N THR A 78 -3.06 -1.68 9.78
CA THR A 78 -2.77 -0.82 8.63
C THR A 78 -4.06 -0.45 7.93
N SER A 79 -4.10 0.74 7.34
CA SER A 79 -5.24 1.21 6.57
C SER A 79 -4.74 2.10 5.44
N ASN A 80 -5.32 1.92 4.26
CA ASN A 80 -5.08 2.81 3.12
C ASN A 80 -6.08 3.98 3.07
N ASN A 81 -6.87 4.15 4.13
CA ASN A 81 -7.91 5.17 4.25
C ASN A 81 -8.90 5.18 3.05
N SER A 82 -9.14 4.02 2.45
CA SER A 82 -10.07 3.86 1.33
C SER A 82 -11.54 3.86 1.77
N ARG A 83 -11.78 3.51 3.04
CA ARG A 83 -13.02 3.72 3.77
C ARG A 83 -12.70 4.25 5.16
N GLU A 84 -13.57 5.11 5.66
CA GLU A 84 -13.51 5.54 7.05
C GLU A 84 -13.84 4.38 8.02
N LEU A 85 -12.92 4.14 8.95
CA LEU A 85 -13.10 3.17 10.04
C LEU A 85 -14.13 3.68 11.05
N THR A 86 -14.78 2.77 11.76
CA THR A 86 -15.74 3.15 12.79
C THR A 86 -15.06 3.94 13.91
N GLU A 87 -15.78 4.91 14.47
CA GLU A 87 -15.31 5.69 15.62
C GLU A 87 -15.00 4.79 16.83
N ALA A 88 -15.70 3.67 16.95
CA ALA A 88 -15.45 2.68 18.00
C ALA A 88 -14.05 2.08 17.86
N LEU A 89 -13.62 1.71 16.65
CA LEU A 89 -12.30 1.14 16.41
C LEU A 89 -11.19 2.19 16.59
N LYS A 90 -11.37 3.38 15.99
CA LYS A 90 -10.39 4.48 16.08
C LYS A 90 -10.04 4.85 17.53
N ARG A 91 -11.01 4.81 18.45
CA ARG A 91 -10.80 5.15 19.88
C ARG A 91 -9.95 4.14 20.64
N ARG A 92 -9.64 2.98 20.05
CA ARG A 92 -8.92 1.86 20.69
C ARG A 92 -7.51 1.71 20.12
N CYS A 93 -7.13 2.61 19.21
CA CYS A 93 -5.85 2.57 18.52
C CYS A 93 -5.10 3.89 18.71
N LEU A 94 -3.78 3.79 18.80
CA LEU A 94 -2.90 4.94 18.57
C LEU A 94 -2.78 5.16 17.07
N TYR A 95 -3.04 6.38 16.61
CA TYR A 95 -3.05 6.69 15.18
C TYR A 95 -1.73 7.30 14.74
N LEU A 96 -1.10 6.69 13.74
CA LEU A 96 0.07 7.21 13.05
C LEU A 96 -0.30 7.46 11.59
N TRP A 97 -0.37 8.72 11.20
CA TRP A 97 -0.51 9.10 9.79
C TRP A 97 0.84 8.98 9.09
N LEU A 98 0.87 8.27 7.97
CA LEU A 98 2.05 8.11 7.13
C LEU A 98 1.79 8.81 5.80
N ASP A 99 2.43 9.95 5.60
CA ASP A 99 2.48 10.63 4.32
C ASP A 99 3.60 10.06 3.44
N TYR A 100 3.65 10.52 2.18
CA TYR A 100 4.81 10.23 1.35
C TYR A 100 6.10 10.76 2.02
N PRO A 101 7.19 9.99 2.00
CA PRO A 101 8.49 10.46 2.47
C PRO A 101 8.92 11.72 1.71
N ASP A 102 9.80 12.50 2.33
CA ASP A 102 10.50 13.55 1.62
C ASP A 102 11.42 12.97 0.53
N VAL A 103 11.91 13.86 -0.33
CA VAL A 103 12.72 13.49 -1.51
C VAL A 103 13.95 12.68 -1.11
N GLU A 104 14.68 13.11 -0.08
CA GLU A 104 15.92 12.45 0.33
C GLU A 104 15.63 11.06 0.89
N ARG A 105 14.57 10.93 1.70
CA ARG A 105 14.15 9.65 2.27
C ARG A 105 13.64 8.69 1.20
N GLU A 106 12.92 9.16 0.18
CA GLU A 106 12.51 8.32 -0.94
C GLU A 106 13.70 7.84 -1.78
N ILE A 107 14.70 8.71 -2.01
CA ILE A 107 15.96 8.32 -2.67
C ILE A 107 16.67 7.22 -1.89
N GLU A 108 16.76 7.34 -0.55
CA GLU A 108 17.34 6.30 0.30
C GLU A 108 16.61 4.97 0.15
N ILE A 109 15.27 5.00 0.15
CA ILE A 109 14.44 3.80 -0.03
C ILE A 109 14.70 3.17 -1.40
N ILE A 110 14.72 3.97 -2.48
CA ILE A 110 14.98 3.47 -3.83
C ILE A 110 16.37 2.84 -3.89
N ARG A 111 17.40 3.50 -3.38
CA ARG A 111 18.78 2.98 -3.41
C ARG A 111 18.97 1.71 -2.57
N LEU A 112 18.16 1.52 -1.53
CA LEU A 112 18.13 0.28 -0.76
C LEU A 112 17.63 -0.90 -1.60
N HIS A 113 16.62 -0.68 -2.45
CA HIS A 113 16.01 -1.71 -3.29
C HIS A 113 16.71 -1.89 -4.64
N GLU A 114 17.24 -0.81 -5.20
CA GLU A 114 17.93 -0.76 -6.50
C GLU A 114 19.33 -0.14 -6.34
N PRO A 115 20.31 -0.85 -5.73
CA PRO A 115 21.63 -0.29 -5.43
C PRO A 115 22.45 0.15 -6.65
N GLY A 116 22.08 -0.31 -7.85
CA GLY A 116 22.75 0.02 -9.10
C GLY A 116 22.31 1.34 -9.74
N ILE A 117 21.31 2.03 -9.16
CA ILE A 117 20.85 3.31 -9.71
C ILE A 117 21.85 4.44 -9.43
N ASP A 118 22.14 5.24 -10.46
CA ASP A 118 22.92 6.46 -10.30
C ASP A 118 22.20 7.46 -9.39
N ALA A 119 22.95 8.22 -8.60
CA ALA A 119 22.39 9.15 -7.62
C ALA A 119 21.61 10.30 -8.27
N GLU A 120 22.04 10.77 -9.44
CA GLU A 120 21.33 11.83 -10.16
C GLU A 120 20.07 11.29 -10.82
N LEU A 121 20.14 10.07 -11.38
CA LEU A 121 18.96 9.40 -11.92
C LEU A 121 17.90 9.14 -10.84
N ALA A 122 18.31 8.67 -9.65
CA ALA A 122 17.41 8.45 -8.52
C ALA A 122 16.74 9.75 -8.04
N ARG A 123 17.50 10.83 -7.90
CA ARG A 123 16.94 12.15 -7.56
C ARG A 123 15.94 12.61 -8.60
N ARG A 124 16.30 12.53 -9.88
CA ARG A 124 15.43 12.94 -10.98
C ARG A 124 14.14 12.12 -11.02
N LEU A 125 14.23 10.82 -10.75
CA LEU A 125 13.07 9.93 -10.65
C LEU A 125 12.11 10.40 -9.56
N VAL A 126 12.61 10.65 -8.34
CA VAL A 126 11.78 11.08 -7.21
C VAL A 126 11.16 12.45 -7.46
N GLU A 127 11.88 13.39 -8.07
CA GLU A 127 11.32 14.68 -8.51
C GLU A 127 10.16 14.50 -9.48
N VAL A 128 10.29 13.58 -10.45
CA VAL A 128 9.23 13.30 -11.42
C VAL A 128 8.03 12.65 -10.75
N ILE A 129 8.26 11.69 -9.84
CA ILE A 129 7.20 11.10 -9.03
C ILE A 129 6.47 12.18 -8.20
N GLY A 130 7.21 13.10 -7.59
CA GLY A 130 6.64 14.24 -6.87
C GLY A 130 5.72 15.07 -7.77
N MET A 131 6.18 15.45 -8.96
CA MET A 131 5.36 16.17 -9.94
C MET A 131 4.10 15.39 -10.35
N VAL A 132 4.18 14.06 -10.45
CA VAL A 132 3.03 13.21 -10.77
C VAL A 132 2.04 13.16 -9.60
N ARG A 133 2.52 13.08 -8.35
CA ARG A 133 1.68 13.06 -7.14
C ARG A 133 0.94 14.39 -6.89
N GLU A 134 1.45 15.50 -7.41
CA GLU A 134 0.77 16.80 -7.37
C GLU A 134 -0.44 16.91 -8.31
N LEU A 135 -0.62 15.96 -9.23
CA LEU A 135 -1.76 15.92 -10.14
C LEU A 135 -2.99 15.30 -9.46
N ASP A 136 -4.19 15.71 -9.90
CA ASP A 136 -5.46 15.13 -9.46
C ASP A 136 -5.68 13.77 -10.15
N LEU A 137 -5.00 12.75 -9.62
CA LEU A 137 -5.05 11.38 -10.13
C LEU A 137 -6.02 10.52 -9.32
N LYS A 138 -6.63 9.52 -9.96
CA LYS A 138 -7.46 8.54 -9.24
C LYS A 138 -6.67 7.78 -8.19
N LYS A 139 -5.43 7.45 -8.52
CA LYS A 139 -4.48 6.81 -7.63
C LYS A 139 -3.08 7.37 -7.91
N PRO A 140 -2.55 8.25 -7.04
CA PRO A 140 -1.17 8.70 -7.15
C PRO A 140 -0.19 7.53 -6.96
N PRO A 141 1.00 7.57 -7.59
CA PRO A 141 1.99 6.50 -7.45
C PRO A 141 2.48 6.41 -6.00
N SER A 142 2.56 5.19 -5.47
CA SER A 142 3.17 4.89 -4.18
C SER A 142 4.69 4.72 -4.31
N ILE A 143 5.33 4.44 -3.18
CA ILE A 143 6.77 4.12 -3.13
C ILE A 143 7.08 2.82 -3.87
N ALA A 144 6.15 1.86 -3.91
CA ALA A 144 6.31 0.64 -4.68
C ALA A 144 6.43 0.95 -6.18
N GLU A 145 5.59 1.85 -6.70
CA GLU A 145 5.70 2.30 -8.09
C GLU A 145 7.01 3.05 -8.37
N SER A 146 7.52 3.84 -7.42
CA SER A 146 8.83 4.50 -7.56
C SER A 146 9.98 3.48 -7.69
N ILE A 147 9.96 2.43 -6.88
CA ILE A 147 10.95 1.34 -6.91
C ILE A 147 10.84 0.56 -8.23
N ASP A 148 9.63 0.20 -8.64
CA ASP A 148 9.40 -0.52 -9.90
C ASP A 148 9.87 0.30 -11.11
N TRP A 149 9.66 1.62 -11.08
CA TRP A 149 10.12 2.51 -12.14
C TRP A 149 11.64 2.63 -12.16
N ALA A 150 12.28 2.71 -10.99
CA ALA A 150 13.74 2.71 -10.86
C ALA A 150 14.34 1.45 -11.49
N ARG A 151 13.78 0.28 -11.16
CA ARG A 151 14.17 -1.01 -11.73
C ARG A 151 14.03 -1.02 -13.25
N ALA A 152 12.91 -0.51 -13.77
CA ALA A 152 12.68 -0.48 -15.21
C ALA A 152 13.65 0.44 -15.95
N LEU A 153 13.99 1.60 -15.40
CA LEU A 153 14.97 2.51 -15.98
C LEU A 153 16.36 1.85 -16.07
N LEU A 154 16.76 1.09 -15.03
CA LEU A 154 18.02 0.33 -15.06
C LEU A 154 18.01 -0.78 -16.10
N LEU A 155 16.91 -1.55 -16.20
CA LEU A 155 16.78 -2.61 -17.20
C LEU A 155 16.78 -2.08 -18.63
N LEU A 156 16.29 -0.85 -18.83
CA LEU A 156 16.33 -0.16 -20.12
C LEU A 156 17.69 0.50 -20.42
N GLY A 157 18.61 0.52 -19.45
CA GLY A 157 19.89 1.23 -19.58
C GLY A 157 19.71 2.73 -19.76
N ALA A 158 18.68 3.32 -19.13
CA ALA A 158 18.43 4.75 -19.21
C ALA A 158 19.36 5.50 -18.26
N ASP A 159 20.17 6.41 -18.81
CA ASP A 159 21.06 7.28 -18.01
C ASP A 159 20.34 8.54 -17.50
N GLN A 160 19.19 8.89 -18.10
CA GLN A 160 18.46 10.12 -17.82
C GLN A 160 16.96 9.97 -18.16
N ILE A 161 16.13 10.80 -17.52
CA ILE A 161 14.67 10.79 -17.71
C ILE A 161 14.26 12.00 -18.55
N ASP A 162 14.25 11.81 -19.86
CA ASP A 162 13.70 12.76 -20.83
C ASP A 162 12.22 12.49 -21.15
N ALA A 163 11.61 13.33 -21.98
CA ALA A 163 10.20 13.23 -22.34
C ALA A 163 9.86 11.93 -23.10
N GLU A 164 10.80 11.35 -23.83
CA GLU A 164 10.58 10.08 -24.55
C GLU A 164 10.64 8.89 -23.60
N THR A 165 11.69 8.83 -22.78
CA THR A 165 11.90 7.80 -21.76
C THR A 165 10.72 7.78 -20.78
N PHE A 166 10.28 8.96 -20.33
CA PHE A 166 9.10 9.10 -19.49
C PHE A 166 7.85 8.55 -20.19
N ARG A 167 7.54 8.97 -21.43
CA ARG A 167 6.36 8.46 -22.16
C ARG A 167 6.38 6.95 -22.34
N ARG A 168 7.55 6.35 -22.56
CA ARG A 168 7.70 4.90 -22.71
C ARG A 168 7.52 4.11 -21.42
N THR A 169 7.71 4.75 -20.26
CA THR A 169 7.79 4.07 -18.95
C THR A 169 6.75 4.51 -17.94
N MET A 170 6.04 5.62 -18.15
CA MET A 170 5.06 6.18 -17.21
C MET A 170 3.88 5.26 -16.88
N SER A 171 3.60 4.26 -17.73
CA SER A 171 2.59 3.22 -17.45
C SER A 171 2.97 2.29 -16.28
N ILE A 172 4.24 2.31 -15.86
CA ILE A 172 4.71 1.60 -14.67
C ILE A 172 4.19 2.30 -13.41
N ILE A 173 4.19 3.63 -13.40
CA ILE A 173 3.79 4.44 -12.25
C ILE A 173 2.32 4.84 -12.27
N ILE A 174 1.68 4.88 -13.45
CA ILE A 174 0.26 5.21 -13.61
C ILE A 174 -0.51 4.00 -14.13
N LYS A 175 -1.49 3.53 -13.35
CA LYS A 175 -2.31 2.34 -13.69
C LYS A 175 -3.62 2.68 -14.41
N HIS A 176 -4.10 3.91 -14.30
CA HIS A 176 -5.37 4.32 -14.91
C HIS A 176 -5.16 4.97 -16.27
N ARG A 177 -5.76 4.40 -17.32
CA ARG A 177 -5.63 4.90 -18.68
C ARG A 177 -6.10 6.35 -18.86
N THR A 178 -7.15 6.76 -18.14
CA THR A 178 -7.66 8.14 -18.14
C THR A 178 -6.62 9.15 -17.65
N ASP A 179 -5.70 8.70 -16.82
CA ASP A 179 -4.75 9.55 -16.13
C ASP A 179 -3.41 9.60 -16.90
N LEU A 180 -3.15 8.59 -17.74
CA LEU A 180 -1.96 8.53 -18.60
C LEU A 180 -1.86 9.74 -19.54
N ASP A 181 -2.96 10.11 -20.19
CA ASP A 181 -2.96 11.23 -21.15
C ASP A 181 -2.68 12.56 -20.44
N LEU A 182 -3.32 12.78 -19.28
CA LEU A 182 -3.10 13.95 -18.43
C LEU A 182 -1.65 14.04 -17.95
N VAL A 183 -1.09 12.94 -17.46
CA VAL A 183 0.28 12.88 -16.94
C VAL A 183 1.30 13.09 -18.07
N ALA A 184 1.08 12.47 -19.23
CA ALA A 184 1.93 12.63 -20.41
C ALA A 184 1.98 14.10 -20.85
N GLU A 185 0.84 14.79 -20.88
CA GLU A 185 0.77 16.20 -21.23
C GLU A 185 1.45 17.07 -20.18
N ARG A 186 1.08 16.95 -18.91
CA ARG A 186 1.53 17.89 -17.85
C ARG A 186 2.98 17.70 -17.43
N VAL A 187 3.44 16.46 -17.34
CA VAL A 187 4.80 16.13 -16.90
C VAL A 187 5.76 16.05 -18.08
N GLY A 188 5.33 15.46 -19.20
CA GLY A 188 6.15 15.37 -20.41
C GLY A 188 6.59 16.73 -20.94
N LEU A 189 5.72 17.75 -20.90
CA LEU A 189 6.06 19.13 -21.29
C LEU A 189 7.13 19.77 -20.40
N ARG A 190 7.18 19.43 -19.11
CA ARG A 190 8.20 19.95 -18.17
C ARG A 190 9.55 19.25 -18.34
N LEU A 191 9.54 18.00 -18.81
CA LEU A 191 10.73 17.24 -19.15
C LEU A 191 11.31 17.65 -20.52
N GLY A 192 10.47 18.11 -21.44
CA GLY A 192 10.87 18.71 -22.72
C GLY A 192 11.25 20.19 -22.57
N GLY A 193 12.51 20.49 -22.26
CA GLY A 193 13.04 21.85 -22.34
C GLY A 193 13.04 22.42 -23.78
N PRO A 194 13.35 23.73 -23.98
CA PRO A 194 13.07 24.50 -25.20
C PRO A 194 13.77 24.05 -26.51
N ALA A 195 14.47 22.91 -26.50
CA ALA A 195 15.03 22.30 -27.71
C ALA A 195 13.95 21.70 -28.62
N ASP A 196 12.85 21.18 -28.06
CA ASP A 196 11.79 20.53 -28.83
C ASP A 196 10.80 21.50 -29.49
N SER A 197 10.71 22.75 -29.01
CA SER A 197 9.84 23.77 -29.63
C SER A 197 10.35 24.25 -31.00
N LYS A 198 11.65 24.07 -31.29
CA LYS A 198 12.23 24.42 -32.60
C LYS A 198 11.91 23.39 -33.69
N LEU A 199 11.63 22.14 -33.34
CA LEU A 199 11.23 21.11 -34.31
C LEU A 199 9.76 21.24 -34.73
N ALA A 200 8.89 21.79 -33.89
CA ALA A 200 7.48 22.01 -34.22
C ALA A 200 7.24 23.26 -35.12
N ALA A 201 8.15 24.24 -35.13
CA ALA A 201 8.01 25.47 -35.91
C ALA A 201 8.58 25.39 -37.34
N GLY A 202 9.16 24.25 -37.74
CA GLY A 202 9.95 24.11 -38.98
C GLY A 202 9.20 23.68 -40.23
N SER A 203 7.91 23.37 -40.17
CA SER A 203 7.15 22.89 -41.35
C SER A 203 6.07 23.88 -41.78
N SER A 204 6.48 24.95 -42.49
CA SER A 204 5.57 25.67 -43.39
C SER A 204 5.66 25.03 -44.79
N PRO A 205 4.55 24.63 -45.43
CA PRO A 205 4.59 24.12 -46.78
C PRO A 205 4.77 25.28 -47.76
N SER A 206 5.83 25.20 -48.57
CA SER A 206 6.01 26.04 -49.76
C SER A 206 5.02 25.62 -50.84
N SER A 207 4.06 26.48 -51.15
CA SER A 207 3.26 26.40 -52.39
C SER A 207 3.97 27.12 -53.53
N PRO A 208 3.77 26.67 -54.78
CA PRO A 208 3.43 27.53 -55.89
C PRO A 208 1.91 27.56 -56.14
#